data_AF-A0A8T3Q9D6-F1
#
_entry.id   AF-A0A8T3Q9D6-F1
#
_cell.length_a   1.000
_cell.length_b   1.000
_cell.length_c   1.000
_cell.angle_alpha   90.00
_cell.angle_beta   90.00
_cell.angle_gamma   90.00
#
_symmetry.space_group_name_H-M   'P 1'
#
loop_
_entity.id
_entity.type
_entity.pdbx_description
1 polymer ?
#
loop_
_entity_poly.entity_id
_entity_poly.type
_entity_poly.pdbx_seq_one_letter_code
_entity_poly.pdbx_strand_id
1 'polypeptide(L)'
;MIRNAVLHINNEQPMRADLLDLPGAGDVGLRCTNLRTMNGQRPVSVDDSGSLFFFPYLHIRFVEIPPGSLAGTDVALPVTARALDSGPPAEAEPELDLEIDEDFLRRIREV
;
A
#
# COMPACT_ATOMS: atom_id res chain seq x y z
N MET A 1 5.94 10.52 -13.34
CA MET A 1 5.33 9.17 -13.31
C MET A 1 5.86 8.41 -12.12
N ILE A 2 4.97 7.96 -11.24
CA ILE A 2 5.29 7.22 -10.01
C ILE A 2 5.09 5.74 -10.32
N ARG A 3 6.16 4.94 -10.23
CA ARG A 3 6.12 3.53 -10.68
C ARG A 3 5.71 2.60 -9.55
N ASN A 4 5.01 1.51 -9.86
CA ASN A 4 4.68 0.48 -8.87
C ASN A 4 3.93 0.99 -7.62
N ALA A 5 3.07 2.00 -7.78
CA ALA A 5 2.14 2.36 -6.72
C ALA A 5 1.14 1.20 -6.50
N VAL A 6 0.73 0.98 -5.26
CA VAL A 6 -0.27 -0.04 -4.92
C VAL A 6 -1.60 0.65 -4.63
N LEU A 7 -2.61 0.30 -5.42
CA LEU A 7 -3.98 0.76 -5.27
C LEU A 7 -4.71 -0.24 -4.37
N HIS A 8 -5.13 0.20 -3.19
CA HIS A 8 -5.98 -0.57 -2.30
C HIS A 8 -7.43 -0.19 -2.60
N ILE A 9 -8.19 -1.10 -3.21
CA ILE A 9 -9.53 -0.84 -3.74
C ILE A 9 -10.58 -1.42 -2.78
N ASN A 10 -11.74 -0.78 -2.71
CA ASN A 10 -12.85 -1.24 -1.88
C ASN A 10 -13.33 -2.63 -2.32
N ASN A 11 -13.30 -3.58 -1.38
CA ASN A 11 -13.80 -4.95 -1.53
C ASN A 11 -13.13 -5.76 -2.64
N GLU A 12 -11.93 -5.35 -3.07
CA GLU A 12 -11.15 -6.02 -4.11
C GLU A 12 -9.71 -6.24 -3.61
N GLN A 13 -8.99 -7.18 -4.23
CA GLN A 13 -7.57 -7.37 -3.95
C GLN A 13 -6.74 -6.16 -4.40
N PRO A 14 -5.65 -5.80 -3.69
CA PRO A 14 -4.78 -4.70 -4.11
C PRO A 14 -4.17 -4.96 -5.48
N MET A 15 -3.93 -3.88 -6.22
CA MET A 15 -3.30 -3.93 -7.55
C MET A 15 -2.13 -2.96 -7.64
N ARG A 16 -1.12 -3.31 -8.43
CA ARG A 16 -0.01 -2.43 -8.78
C ARG A 16 -0.33 -1.67 -10.05
N ALA A 17 0.04 -0.40 -10.09
CA ALA A 17 -0.04 0.41 -11.30
C ALA A 17 1.05 1.47 -11.30
N ASP A 18 1.23 2.11 -12.45
CA ASP A 18 2.10 3.26 -12.54
C ASP A 18 1.23 4.53 -12.68
N LEU A 19 1.40 5.48 -11.75
CA LEU A 19 0.65 6.74 -11.74
C LEU A 19 1.29 7.72 -12.71
N LEU A 20 0.49 8.39 -13.52
CA LEU A 20 0.99 9.41 -14.44
C LEU A 20 1.64 10.57 -13.69
N ASP A 21 0.96 11.03 -12.64
CA ASP A 21 1.37 12.13 -11.76
C ASP A 21 0.82 11.93 -10.34
N LEU A 22 1.22 12.80 -9.41
CA LEU A 22 0.61 12.88 -8.09
C LEU A 22 -0.87 13.28 -8.17
N PRO A 23 -1.72 12.72 -7.29
CA PRO A 23 -3.08 13.22 -7.05
C PRO A 23 -3.09 14.71 -6.69
N GLY A 24 -3.83 15.51 -7.45
CA GLY A 24 -4.13 16.91 -7.14
C GLY A 24 -5.41 17.07 -6.32
N ALA A 25 -5.56 18.19 -5.61
CA ALA A 25 -6.73 18.47 -4.78
C ALA A 25 -8.06 18.58 -5.56
N GLY A 26 -8.00 18.80 -6.88
CA GLY A 26 -9.18 18.88 -7.75
C GLY A 26 -9.50 17.56 -8.49
N ASP A 27 -8.69 16.52 -8.30
CA ASP A 27 -8.92 15.25 -8.99
C ASP A 27 -10.15 14.53 -8.42
N VAL A 28 -10.90 13.88 -9.30
CA VAL A 28 -12.07 13.05 -8.93
C VAL A 28 -11.76 11.54 -8.95
N GLY A 29 -10.54 11.20 -9.37
CA GLY A 29 -10.07 9.84 -9.48
C GLY A 29 -8.62 9.78 -9.92
N LEU A 30 -8.07 8.58 -9.86
CA LEU A 30 -6.69 8.29 -10.12
C LEU A 30 -6.52 7.73 -11.53
N ARG A 31 -5.60 8.34 -12.30
CA ARG A 31 -5.22 7.88 -13.63
C ARG A 31 -3.92 7.10 -13.55
N CYS A 32 -3.91 5.89 -14.07
CA CYS A 32 -2.73 5.04 -14.09
C CYS A 32 -2.62 4.22 -15.37
N THR A 33 -1.46 3.64 -15.59
CA THR A 33 -1.16 2.70 -16.67
C THR A 33 -0.56 1.43 -16.09
N ASN A 34 -0.39 0.42 -16.96
CA ASN A 34 0.36 -0.79 -16.62
C ASN A 34 -0.24 -1.48 -15.38
N LEU A 35 -1.56 -1.70 -15.37
CA LEU A 35 -2.25 -2.32 -14.24
C LEU A 35 -1.85 -3.79 -14.09
N ARG A 36 -1.48 -4.20 -12.88
CA ARG A 36 -0.96 -5.52 -12.55
C ARG A 36 -1.56 -6.01 -11.23
N THR A 37 -1.80 -7.31 -11.11
CA THR A 37 -2.02 -7.97 -9.82
C THR A 37 -0.75 -7.92 -8.96
N MET A 38 -0.83 -8.26 -7.67
CA MET A 38 0.32 -8.21 -6.76
C MET A 38 1.48 -9.13 -7.15
N ASN A 39 1.21 -10.23 -7.87
CA ASN A 39 2.22 -11.11 -8.46
C ASN A 39 2.76 -10.61 -9.82
N GLY A 40 2.39 -9.39 -10.25
CA GLY A 40 2.89 -8.74 -11.46
C GLY A 40 2.19 -9.13 -12.76
N GLN A 41 1.17 -10.00 -12.70
CA GLN A 41 0.43 -10.43 -13.89
C GLN A 41 -0.63 -9.41 -14.30
N ARG A 42 -1.05 -9.45 -15.57
CA ARG A 42 -2.20 -8.66 -16.02
C ARG A 42 -3.49 -9.19 -15.36
N PRO A 43 -4.34 -8.34 -14.75
CA PRO A 43 -5.62 -8.78 -14.21
C PRO A 43 -6.53 -9.35 -15.31
N VAL A 44 -7.34 -10.35 -14.98
CA VAL A 44 -8.24 -11.00 -15.95
C VAL A 44 -9.29 -10.06 -16.55
N SER A 45 -9.64 -8.99 -15.84
CA SER A 45 -10.59 -7.96 -16.27
C SER A 45 -9.98 -6.92 -17.23
N VAL A 46 -8.67 -6.94 -17.44
CA VAL A 46 -7.95 -6.00 -18.31
C VAL A 46 -7.65 -6.69 -19.62
N ASP A 47 -8.11 -6.14 -20.75
CA ASP A 47 -7.82 -6.71 -22.08
C ASP A 47 -6.49 -6.23 -22.67
N ASP A 48 -6.20 -4.93 -22.60
CA ASP A 48 -4.94 -4.34 -23.06
C ASP A 48 -4.17 -3.68 -21.90
N SER A 49 -2.98 -4.20 -21.60
CA SER A 49 -2.08 -3.63 -20.59
C SER A 49 -1.55 -2.23 -20.91
N GLY A 50 -1.57 -1.84 -22.19
CA GLY A 50 -1.20 -0.51 -22.67
C GLY A 50 -2.26 0.57 -22.43
N SER A 51 -3.44 0.20 -21.92
CA SER A 51 -4.53 1.13 -21.67
C SER A 51 -4.24 2.12 -20.55
N LEU A 52 -4.94 3.26 -20.60
CA LEU A 52 -5.09 4.17 -19.48
C LEU A 52 -6.27 3.72 -18.64
N PHE A 53 -6.03 3.52 -17.35
CA PHE A 53 -7.04 3.14 -16.37
C PHE A 53 -7.41 4.34 -15.53
N PHE A 54 -8.70 4.44 -15.19
CA PHE A 54 -9.24 5.47 -14.33
C PHE A 54 -9.99 4.83 -13.18
N PHE A 55 -9.59 5.14 -11.95
CA PHE A 55 -10.23 4.67 -10.73
C PHE A 55 -10.84 5.86 -9.98
N PRO A 56 -12.17 5.93 -9.83
CA PRO A 56 -12.80 6.97 -9.00
C PRO A 56 -12.31 6.87 -7.56
N TYR A 57 -12.04 8.00 -6.90
CA TYR A 57 -11.53 7.99 -5.52
C TYR A 57 -12.50 7.32 -4.54
N LEU A 58 -13.81 7.37 -4.81
CA LEU A 58 -14.82 6.68 -4.01
C LEU A 58 -14.58 5.16 -3.90
N HIS A 59 -13.90 4.56 -4.88
CA HIS A 59 -13.58 3.13 -4.87
C HIS A 59 -12.18 2.81 -4.35
N ILE A 60 -11.34 3.82 -4.10
CA ILE A 60 -9.98 3.64 -3.58
C ILE A 60 -10.00 3.88 -2.07
N ARG A 61 -9.46 2.94 -1.29
CA ARG A 61 -9.26 3.11 0.16
C ARG A 61 -8.07 4.01 0.44
N PHE A 62 -6.93 3.68 -0.16
CA PHE A 62 -5.73 4.49 -0.14
C PHE A 62 -4.77 4.06 -1.26
N VAL A 63 -3.76 4.89 -1.49
CA VAL A 63 -2.68 4.62 -2.44
C VAL A 63 -1.38 4.51 -1.65
N GLU A 64 -0.67 3.40 -1.82
CA GLU A 64 0.64 3.18 -1.22
C GLU A 64 1.71 3.48 -2.26
N ILE A 65 2.68 4.32 -1.89
CA ILE A 65 3.81 4.70 -2.74
C ILE A 65 5.10 4.27 -2.03
N PRO A 66 5.70 3.13 -2.42
CA PRO A 66 6.98 2.69 -1.88
C PRO A 66 8.10 3.73 -2.10
N PRO A 67 9.13 3.81 -1.25
CA PRO A 67 10.22 4.78 -1.43
C PRO A 67 10.92 4.69 -2.80
N GLY A 68 11.10 3.47 -3.31
CA GLY A 68 11.70 3.24 -4.64
C GLY A 68 10.82 3.67 -5.81
N SER A 69 9.53 3.90 -5.59
CA SER A 69 8.56 4.33 -6.60
C SER A 69 8.68 5.81 -6.96
N LEU A 70 9.29 6.60 -6.09
CA LEU A 70 9.56 8.02 -6.28
C LEU A 70 10.91 8.29 -6.98
N ALA A 71 11.72 7.25 -7.19
CA ALA A 71 13.01 7.39 -7.87
C ALA A 71 12.79 7.89 -9.32
N GLY A 72 13.25 9.12 -9.60
CA GLY A 72 13.05 9.79 -10.89
C GLY A 72 11.85 10.74 -10.96
N THR A 73 11.18 11.00 -9.84
CA THR A 73 10.21 12.09 -9.69
C THR A 73 10.74 13.13 -8.71
N ASP A 74 10.73 14.42 -9.07
CA ASP A 74 11.05 15.58 -8.19
C ASP A 74 9.94 15.85 -7.15
N VAL A 75 9.38 14.78 -6.62
CA VAL A 75 8.25 14.84 -5.69
C VAL A 75 8.81 14.88 -4.28
N ALA A 76 8.92 16.09 -3.74
CA ALA A 76 9.03 16.29 -2.29
C ALA A 76 7.63 16.11 -1.70
N LEU A 77 7.26 14.87 -1.34
CA LEU A 77 6.13 14.69 -0.43
C LEU A 77 6.50 15.44 0.86
N PRO A 78 5.61 16.28 1.42
CA PRO A 78 5.76 16.77 2.79
C PRO A 78 5.52 15.57 3.71
N VAL A 79 6.45 14.64 3.71
CA VAL A 79 6.60 13.70 4.80
C VAL A 79 6.92 14.62 5.96
N THR A 80 6.03 14.70 6.95
CA THR A 80 6.48 15.01 8.31
C THR A 80 7.41 13.86 8.69
N ALA A 81 8.63 13.92 8.16
CA ALA A 81 9.71 13.03 8.46
C ALA A 81 10.15 13.42 9.86
N ARG A 82 9.36 12.98 10.86
CA ARG A 82 10.04 12.45 12.04
C ARG A 82 10.94 11.37 11.48
N ALA A 83 12.23 11.70 11.47
CA ALA A 83 13.29 10.90 10.92
C ALA A 83 12.98 9.41 11.14
N LEU A 84 12.93 8.66 10.04
CA LEU A 84 13.41 7.29 10.12
C LEU A 84 14.88 7.44 10.46
N ASP A 85 15.14 7.54 11.76
CA ASP A 85 16.41 7.27 12.36
C ASP A 85 16.77 5.87 11.88
N SER A 86 17.61 5.78 10.85
CA SER A 86 18.33 4.56 10.50
C SER A 86 19.36 4.33 11.60
N GLY A 87 18.88 4.13 12.83
CA GLY A 87 19.63 3.50 13.89
C GLY A 87 19.94 2.06 13.48
N PRO A 88 21.02 1.47 14.01
CA PRO A 88 21.32 0.06 13.77
C PRO A 88 20.09 -0.81 14.11
N PRO A 89 19.89 -1.95 13.43
CA PRO A 89 18.75 -2.82 13.70
C PRO A 89 18.73 -3.10 15.21
N ALA A 90 17.65 -2.68 15.88
CA ALA A 90 17.39 -3.12 17.23
C ALA A 90 17.40 -4.65 17.19
N GLU A 91 18.30 -5.25 17.96
CA GLU A 91 18.32 -6.69 18.18
C GLU A 91 16.88 -7.11 18.50
N ALA A 92 16.34 -8.03 17.69
CA ALA A 92 15.00 -8.54 17.88
C ALA A 92 14.87 -9.01 19.33
N GLU A 93 14.00 -8.37 20.11
CA GLU A 93 13.60 -8.91 21.39
C GLU A 93 13.10 -10.34 21.14
N PRO A 94 13.56 -11.34 21.89
CA PRO A 94 13.11 -12.71 21.69
C PRO A 94 11.59 -12.71 21.79
N GLU A 95 10.91 -13.27 20.78
CA GLU A 95 9.49 -13.59 20.86
C GLU A 95 9.28 -14.36 22.17
N LEU A 96 8.71 -13.68 23.17
CA LEU A 96 8.27 -14.34 24.38
C LEU A 96 7.19 -15.30 23.92
N ASP A 97 7.54 -16.59 23.91
CA ASP A 97 6.62 -17.70 23.67
C ASP A 97 5.65 -17.75 24.85
N LEU A 98 4.68 -16.82 24.82
CA LEU A 98 3.62 -16.70 25.81
C LEU A 98 2.63 -17.82 25.51
N GLU A 99 2.93 -19.03 25.99
CA GLU A 99 1.97 -20.13 26.04
C GLU A 99 0.75 -19.64 26.82
N ILE A 100 -0.38 -19.50 26.13
CA ILE A 100 -1.64 -19.11 26.76
C ILE A 100 -2.09 -20.28 27.65
N ASP A 101 -1.99 -20.11 28.96
CA ASP A 101 -2.34 -21.14 29.93
C ASP A 101 -3.86 -21.25 30.16
N GLU A 102 -4.29 -22.42 30.65
CA GLU A 102 -5.70 -22.71 30.95
C GLU A 102 -6.26 -21.81 32.09
N ASP A 103 -5.39 -21.32 32.98
CA ASP A 103 -5.80 -20.43 34.06
C ASP A 103 -6.15 -19.02 33.55
N PHE A 104 -5.47 -18.53 32.52
CA PHE A 104 -5.82 -17.28 31.83
C PHE A 104 -7.18 -17.38 31.12
N LEU A 105 -7.44 -18.50 30.43
CA LEU A 105 -8.73 -18.74 29.78
C LEU A 105 -9.87 -18.85 30.79
N ARG A 106 -9.62 -19.41 31.98
CA ARG A 106 -10.60 -19.51 33.06
C ARG A 106 -10.95 -18.14 33.63
N ARG A 107 -9.95 -17.24 33.80
CA ARG A 107 -10.16 -15.86 34.29
C ARG A 107 -11.08 -15.03 33.39
N ILE A 108 -10.94 -15.15 32.07
CA ILE A 108 -11.77 -14.40 31.11
C ILE A 108 -13.23 -14.86 31.15
N ARG A 109 -13.49 -16.14 31.43
CA ARG A 109 -14.85 -16.70 31.48
C ARG A 109 -15.65 -16.35 32.74
N GLU A 110 -14.97 -15.88 33.79
CA GLU A 110 -15.61 -15.50 35.06
C GLU A 110 -15.99 -14.00 35.13
N VAL A 111 -15.78 -13.24 34.04
CA VAL A 111 -16.19 -11.81 33.90
C VAL A 111 -17.51 -11.68 33.16
#